data_AF-A0A9X4AG32-F1
#
_entry.id   AF-A0A9X4AG32-F1
#
_cell.length_a   1.000
_cell.length_b   1.000
_cell.length_c   1.000
_cell.angle_alpha   90.00
_cell.angle_beta   90.00
_cell.angle_gamma   90.00
#
_symmetry.space_group_name_H-M   'P 1'
#
loop_
_entity.id
_entity.type
_entity.pdbx_description
1 polymer ?
#
loop_
_entity_poly.entity_id
_entity_poly.type
_entity_poly.pdbx_seq_one_letter_code
_entity_poly.pdbx_strand_id
1 'polypeptide(L)' 'MTYLNRYLYHFTHISNFESILKNKGLYSNNLMKVHGLHYKDIAQNEIQTRRSATLIPVPPFGNLHDYVPFYFGIMA' A
#
# COMPACT_ATOMS: atom_id res chain seq x y z
N MET A 1 20.03 15.42 14.87
CA MET A 1 18.70 15.51 15.52
C MET A 1 17.66 15.68 14.44
N THR A 2 16.59 14.91 14.27
CA THR A 2 15.92 13.88 15.08
C THR A 2 14.96 13.14 14.13
N TYR A 3 15.32 11.93 13.67
CA TYR A 3 14.36 11.00 13.04
C TYR A 3 13.66 10.11 14.08
N LEU A 4 13.96 10.31 15.37
CA LEU A 4 13.20 9.74 16.48
C LEU A 4 11.75 10.19 16.33
N ASN A 5 10.84 9.24 16.13
CA ASN A 5 9.38 9.38 16.06
C ASN A 5 8.73 9.75 14.69
N ARG A 6 9.28 9.31 13.55
CA ARG A 6 8.52 9.33 12.28
C ARG A 6 8.26 7.94 11.75
N TYR A 7 7.35 7.23 12.42
CA TYR A 7 6.83 5.97 11.91
C TYR A 7 5.82 6.22 10.78
N LEU A 8 5.92 5.39 9.75
CA LEU A 8 4.90 5.24 8.73
C LEU A 8 4.12 3.96 9.02
N TYR A 9 2.81 4.05 8.90
CA TYR A 9 1.91 2.94 9.18
C TYR A 9 1.25 2.47 7.89
N HIS A 10 0.98 1.18 7.80
CA HIS A 10 0.20 0.57 6.74
C HIS A 10 -0.86 -0.32 7.39
N PHE A 11 -2.14 0.02 7.20
CA PHE A 11 -3.23 -0.83 7.67
C PHE A 11 -3.56 -1.87 6.60
N THR A 12 -3.84 -3.09 7.05
CA THR A 12 -4.23 -4.20 6.18
C THR A 12 -5.09 -5.18 6.97
N HIS A 13 -5.76 -6.11 6.28
CA HIS A 13 -6.47 -7.18 6.97
C HIS A 13 -5.47 -8.18 7.58
N ILE A 14 -5.74 -8.67 8.80
CA ILE A 14 -4.82 -9.57 9.54
C ILE A 14 -4.42 -10.83 8.74
N SER A 15 -5.31 -11.36 7.91
CA SER A 15 -5.02 -12.51 7.04
C SER A 15 -3.91 -12.25 6.00
N ASN A 16 -3.61 -10.98 5.70
CA ASN A 16 -2.56 -10.63 4.76
C ASN A 16 -1.17 -10.70 5.41
N PHE A 17 -1.09 -10.74 6.74
CA PHE A 17 0.16 -10.70 7.50
C PHE A 17 1.12 -11.85 7.12
N GLU A 18 0.61 -13.07 7.01
CA GLU A 18 1.44 -14.23 6.61
C GLU A 18 2.01 -14.05 5.20
N SER A 19 1.21 -13.59 4.25
CA SER A 19 1.65 -13.31 2.88
C SER A 19 2.74 -12.23 2.85
N ILE A 20 2.58 -11.16 3.63
CA ILE A 20 3.57 -10.08 3.74
C ILE A 20 4.91 -10.61 4.25
N LEU A 21 4.90 -11.45 5.29
CA LEU A 21 6.12 -12.05 5.83
C LEU A 21 6.79 -13.01 4.82
N LYS A 22 6.01 -13.89 4.18
CA LYS A 22 6.53 -14.84 3.17
C LYS A 22 7.17 -14.13 1.98
N ASN A 23 6.56 -13.03 1.54
CA ASN A 23 7.05 -12.22 0.42
C ASN A 23 8.12 -11.20 0.83
N LYS A 24 8.50 -11.14 2.11
CA LYS A 24 9.50 -10.21 2.67
C LYS A 24 9.18 -8.73 2.38
N GLY A 25 7.91 -8.36 2.27
CA GLY A 25 7.54 -6.99 1.97
C GLY A 25 6.07 -6.78 1.60
N LEU A 26 5.73 -5.51 1.34
CA LEU A 26 4.44 -5.07 0.83
C LEU A 26 4.51 -4.90 -0.68
N TYR A 27 3.46 -5.33 -1.37
CA TYR A 27 3.28 -5.09 -2.80
C TYR A 27 2.20 -4.04 -3.05
N SER A 28 2.40 -3.22 -4.08
CA SER A 28 1.35 -2.35 -4.59
C SER A 28 0.24 -3.16 -5.27
N ASN A 29 -0.94 -2.57 -5.43
CA ASN A 29 -2.08 -3.28 -6.03
C ASN A 29 -1.75 -3.85 -7.42
N ASN A 30 -1.01 -3.10 -8.24
CA ASN A 30 -0.65 -3.56 -9.58
C ASN A 30 0.36 -4.71 -9.52
N LEU A 31 1.35 -4.66 -8.61
CA LEU A 31 2.27 -5.79 -8.42
C LEU A 31 1.58 -7.02 -7.86
N MET A 32 0.62 -6.88 -6.94
CA MET A 32 -0.17 -8.02 -6.44
C MET A 32 -0.92 -8.73 -7.57
N LYS A 33 -1.50 -7.97 -8.52
CA LYS A 33 -2.16 -8.53 -9.71
C LYS A 33 -1.17 -9.27 -10.62
N VAL A 34 -0.01 -8.67 -10.88
CA VAL A 34 1.05 -9.25 -11.72
C VAL A 34 1.58 -10.56 -11.13
N HIS A 35 1.77 -10.60 -9.81
CA HIS A 35 2.28 -11.79 -9.11
C HIS A 35 1.18 -12.80 -8.71
N GLY A 36 -0.09 -12.53 -9.01
CA GLY A 36 -1.21 -13.41 -8.65
C GLY A 36 -1.36 -13.61 -7.14
N LEU A 37 -0.95 -12.63 -6.33
CA LEU A 37 -0.98 -12.75 -4.88
C LEU A 37 -2.39 -12.57 -4.34
N HIS A 38 -2.83 -13.53 -3.53
CA HIS A 38 -4.09 -13.40 -2.79
C HIS A 38 -3.94 -12.35 -1.69
N TYR A 39 -4.78 -11.31 -1.76
CA TYR A 39 -4.86 -10.24 -0.80
C TYR A 39 -6.32 -10.01 -0.43
N LYS A 40 -6.63 -10.02 0.87
CA LYS A 40 -7.96 -9.64 1.34
C LYS A 40 -8.08 -8.12 1.33
N ASP A 41 -8.76 -7.61 0.31
CA ASP A 41 -9.06 -6.19 0.21
C ASP A 41 -10.15 -5.79 1.22
N ILE A 42 -9.92 -4.67 1.89
CA ILE A 42 -10.82 -4.04 2.86
C ILE A 42 -11.14 -2.58 2.46
N ALA A 43 -10.65 -2.14 1.31
CA ALA A 43 -10.90 -0.82 0.78
C ALA A 43 -12.28 -0.73 0.13
N GLN A 44 -12.87 0.47 0.15
CA GLN A 44 -14.10 0.75 -0.57
C GLN A 44 -13.84 0.81 -2.08
N ASN A 45 -14.72 0.17 -2.86
CA ASN A 45 -14.57 0.03 -4.30
C ASN A 45 -14.43 1.39 -5.01
N GLU A 46 -15.24 2.38 -4.65
CA GLU A 46 -15.18 3.72 -5.24
C GLU A 46 -13.80 4.39 -5.03
N ILE A 47 -13.25 4.25 -3.82
CA ILE A 47 -11.91 4.77 -3.49
C ILE A 47 -10.85 4.05 -4.32
N GLN A 48 -10.96 2.73 -4.47
CA GLN A 48 -10.03 1.94 -5.28
C GLN A 48 -10.08 2.33 -6.76
N THR A 49 -11.28 2.52 -7.32
CA THR A 49 -11.46 2.97 -8.70
C THR A 49 -10.81 4.33 -8.91
N ARG A 50 -11.07 5.31 -8.03
CA ARG A 50 -10.45 6.63 -8.13
C ARG A 50 -8.93 6.54 -8.06
N ARG A 51 -8.37 5.72 -7.16
CA ARG A 51 -6.92 5.53 -7.03
C ARG A 51 -6.31 4.93 -8.29
N SER A 52 -6.93 3.93 -8.90
CA SER A 52 -6.42 3.35 -10.16
C SER A 52 -6.40 4.36 -11.31
N ALA A 53 -7.29 5.35 -11.31
CA ALA A 53 -7.37 6.38 -12.33
C ALA A 53 -6.50 7.62 -12.04
N THR A 54 -5.96 7.75 -10.82
CA THR A 54 -5.17 8.93 -10.43
C THR A 54 -3.72 8.76 -10.88
N LEU A 55 -3.33 9.48 -11.93
CA LEU A 55 -1.96 9.48 -12.47
C LEU A 55 -1.00 10.28 -11.59
N ILE A 56 0.25 9.83 -11.51
CA ILE A 56 1.33 10.50 -10.79
C ILE A 56 2.16 11.33 -11.79
N PRO A 57 2.18 12.67 -11.68
CA PRO A 57 2.84 13.53 -12.67
C PRO A 57 4.36 13.65 -12.46
N VAL A 58 4.93 12.92 -11.50
CA VAL A 58 6.35 12.95 -11.16
C VAL A 58 6.96 11.55 -11.28
N PRO A 59 8.26 11.43 -11.63
CA PRO A 59 8.92 10.13 -11.70
C PRO A 59 8.76 9.32 -10.39
N PRO A 60 8.60 7.99 -10.47
CA PRO A 60 8.62 7.14 -11.67
C PRO A 60 7.29 7.08 -12.46
N PHE A 61 6.36 8.02 -12.26
CA PHE A 61 5.05 8.10 -12.92
C PHE A 61 4.12 6.93 -12.57
N GLY A 62 3.21 6.54 -13.46
CA GLY A 62 2.18 5.53 -13.19
C GLY A 62 0.94 6.12 -12.52
N ASN A 63 0.22 5.32 -11.74
CA ASN A 63 -0.95 5.72 -10.97
C ASN A 63 -0.83 5.32 -9.49
N LEU A 64 -1.77 5.73 -8.64
CA LEU A 64 -1.72 5.43 -7.20
C LEU A 64 -1.76 3.92 -6.84
N HIS A 65 -2.10 3.02 -7.77
CA HIS A 65 -2.01 1.56 -7.57
C HIS A 65 -0.62 0.98 -7.85
N ASP A 66 0.31 1.78 -8.38
CA ASP A 66 1.73 1.41 -8.51
C ASP A 66 2.51 1.60 -7.19
N TYR A 67 1.90 2.27 -6.19
CA TYR A 67 2.53 2.64 -4.92
C TYR A 67 1.81 2.02 -3.73
N VAL A 68 2.56 1.67 -2.68
CA VAL A 68 2.01 1.20 -1.41
C VAL A 68 1.56 2.41 -0.56
N PRO A 69 0.30 2.48 -0.10
CA PRO A 69 -0.16 3.59 0.73
C PRO A 69 0.41 3.48 2.14
N PHE A 70 0.99 4.59 2.62
CA PHE A 70 1.43 4.75 4.01
C PHE A 70 0.74 5.95 4.64
N TYR A 71 0.58 5.88 5.96
CA TYR A 71 -0.05 6.90 6.78
C TYR A 71 0.94 7.39 7.82
N PHE A 72 0.98 8.71 8.02
CA PHE A 72 1.66 9.28 9.18
C PHE A 72 0.82 8.99 10.42
N GLY A 73 1.45 8.51 11.48
CA GLY A 73 0.83 8.33 12.78
C GLY A 73 1.70 8.95 13.86
N ILE A 74 1.04 9.47 14.90
CA ILE A 74 1.67 9.77 16.17
C ILE A 74 1.23 8.66 17.11
N MET A 75 2.17 7.89 17.66
CA MET A 75 1.88 7.12 18.87
C MET A 75 1.90 8.12 20.04
N ALA A 76 0.71 8.43 20.54
CA ALA A 76 0.53 9.10 21.83
C ALA A 76 0.63 8.06 22.95
#